data_AF-A0A565CD65-F1
#
_entry.id   AF-A0A565CD65-F1
#
_cell.length_a   1.000
_cell.length_b   1.000
_cell.length_c   1.000
_cell.angle_alpha   90.00
_cell.angle_beta   90.00
_cell.angle_gamma   90.00
#
_symmetry.space_group_name_H-M   'P 1'
#
loop_
_entity.id
_entity.type
_entity.pdbx_description
1 polymer ?
#
loop_
_entity_poly.entity_id
_entity_poly.type
_entity_poly.pdbx_seq_one_letter_code
_entity_poly.pdbx_strand_id
1 'polypeptide(L)'
;MANLLGNRLSPDWSTTVTRLKNNRLLKMDSQLARMAFQTTIYWIWRERNGRSHQNPTNTASSIARTIHKAIHDRLLSLSHGSRAGDNEAILRWNAVTRRDM
;
A
#
# COMPACT_ATOMS: atom_id res chain seq x y z
N MET A 1 8.52 -13.72 -8.45
CA MET A 1 9.22 -12.46 -8.80
C MET A 1 8.19 -11.36 -9.07
N ALA A 2 7.59 -10.77 -8.03
CA ALA A 2 6.83 -9.52 -8.15
C ALA A 2 6.68 -8.85 -6.77
N ASN A 3 7.78 -8.29 -6.26
CA ASN A 3 7.69 -7.34 -5.15
C ASN A 3 7.58 -5.94 -5.77
N LEU A 4 6.50 -5.21 -5.47
CA LEU A 4 6.24 -3.85 -5.96
C LEU A 4 7.46 -2.92 -5.77
N LEU A 5 8.19 -3.10 -4.68
CA LEU A 5 9.33 -2.26 -4.31
C LEU A 5 10.68 -2.98 -4.44
N GLY A 6 10.68 -4.30 -4.60
CA GLY A 6 11.90 -5.12 -4.69
C GLY A 6 12.89 -4.80 -3.56
N ASN A 7 14.18 -4.78 -3.88
CA ASN A 7 15.26 -4.39 -2.96
C ASN A 7 15.51 -2.86 -2.91
N ARG A 8 14.51 -2.04 -3.30
CA ARG A 8 14.67 -0.58 -3.44
C ARG A 8 14.35 0.18 -2.16
N LEU A 9 13.90 -0.51 -1.12
CA LEU A 9 13.69 0.07 0.21
C LEU A 9 15.05 0.36 0.86
N SER A 10 15.17 1.55 1.45
CA SER A 10 16.34 1.97 2.23
C SER A 10 15.89 2.29 3.66
N PRO A 11 16.70 1.98 4.68
CA PRO A 11 16.50 2.53 6.03
C PRO A 11 16.49 4.07 6.04
N ASP A 12 17.19 4.68 5.08
CA ASP A 12 17.14 6.12 4.86
C ASP A 12 15.81 6.54 4.20
N TRP A 13 15.05 7.36 4.92
CA TRP A 13 13.72 7.83 4.51
C TRP A 13 13.77 8.66 3.23
N SER A 14 14.74 9.57 3.14
CA SER A 14 14.92 10.48 2.00
C SER A 14 15.16 9.70 0.71
N THR A 15 15.96 8.64 0.78
CA THR A 15 16.23 7.71 -0.31
C THR A 15 14.96 6.97 -0.73
N THR A 16 14.19 6.43 0.22
CA THR A 16 12.94 5.71 -0.07
C THR A 16 11.90 6.62 -0.74
N VAL A 17 11.70 7.82 -0.21
CA VAL A 17 10.76 8.81 -0.80
C VAL A 17 11.22 9.25 -2.19
N THR A 18 12.52 9.54 -2.36
CA THR A 18 13.09 9.93 -3.66
C THR A 18 12.91 8.84 -4.70
N ARG A 19 13.14 7.58 -4.32
CA ARG A 19 12.93 6.42 -5.20
C ARG A 19 11.47 6.21 -5.56
N LEU A 20 10.53 6.44 -4.64
CA LEU A 20 9.08 6.37 -4.91
C LEU A 20 8.60 7.49 -5.84
N LYS A 21 9.18 8.70 -5.72
CA LYS A 21 8.90 9.83 -6.61
C LYS A 21 9.46 9.57 -8.00
N ASN A 22 10.75 9.25 -8.10
CA ASN A 22 11.51 9.12 -9.35
C ASN A 22 11.51 7.70 -9.92
N ASN A 23 10.48 6.92 -9.59
CA ASN A 23 10.48 5.50 -9.90
C ASN A 23 10.32 5.24 -11.41
N ARG A 24 11.12 4.32 -11.97
CA ARG A 24 11.00 3.83 -13.36
C ARG A 24 10.01 2.67 -13.51
N LEU A 25 9.19 2.39 -12.48
CA LEU A 25 8.11 1.40 -12.57
C LEU A 25 7.09 1.81 -13.64
N LEU A 26 6.41 0.82 -14.20
CA LEU A 26 5.20 1.03 -14.99
C LEU A 26 4.21 1.90 -14.20
N LYS A 27 3.43 2.74 -14.89
CA LYS A 27 2.52 3.72 -14.28
C LYS A 27 1.64 3.10 -13.19
N MET A 28 1.09 1.91 -13.44
CA MET A 28 0.26 1.17 -12.49
C MET A 28 1.04 0.74 -11.23
N ASP A 29 2.20 0.11 -11.39
CA ASP A 29 3.03 -0.31 -10.27
C ASP A 29 3.53 0.88 -9.43
N SER A 30 3.86 2.00 -10.10
CA SER A 30 4.23 3.25 -9.43
C SER A 30 3.08 3.83 -8.60
N GLN A 31 1.85 3.78 -9.12
CA GLN A 31 0.66 4.21 -8.40
C GLN A 31 0.35 3.28 -7.21
N LEU A 32 0.37 1.96 -7.41
CA LEU A 32 0.18 0.97 -6.35
C LEU A 32 1.21 1.13 -5.23
N ALA A 33 2.49 1.31 -5.58
CA ALA A 33 3.56 1.55 -4.62
C ALA A 33 3.34 2.81 -3.77
N ARG A 34 2.93 3.92 -4.39
CA ARG A 34 2.65 5.18 -3.67
C ARG A 34 1.42 5.05 -2.77
N MET A 35 0.36 4.40 -3.24
CA MET A 35 -0.82 4.13 -2.40
C MET A 35 -0.48 3.24 -1.21
N ALA A 36 0.26 2.14 -1.43
CA ALA A 36 0.69 1.26 -0.36
C ALA A 36 1.52 2.00 0.69
N PHE A 37 2.47 2.84 0.25
CA PHE A 37 3.29 3.65 1.13
C PHE A 37 2.46 4.64 1.97
N GLN A 38 1.59 5.43 1.33
CA GLN A 38 0.73 6.40 2.01
C GLN A 38 -0.20 5.73 3.03
N THR A 39 -0.89 4.67 2.62
CA THR A 39 -1.82 3.92 3.47
C THR A 39 -1.08 3.30 4.65
N THR A 40 0.10 2.72 4.43
CA THR A 40 0.91 2.12 5.50
C THR A 40 1.32 3.15 6.55
N ILE A 41 1.84 4.31 6.13
CA ILE A 41 2.22 5.40 7.05
C ILE A 41 1.02 5.82 7.89
N TYR A 42 -0.13 6.05 7.23
CA TYR A 42 -1.34 6.48 7.91
C TYR A 42 -1.80 5.47 8.97
N TRP A 43 -1.85 4.18 8.65
CA TRP A 43 -2.32 3.17 9.59
C TRP A 43 -1.35 2.93 10.75
N ILE A 44 -0.03 3.01 10.51
CA ILE A 44 0.97 2.97 11.58
C ILE A 44 0.81 4.18 12.50
N TRP A 45 0.69 5.38 11.93
CA TRP A 45 0.45 6.60 12.71
C TRP A 45 -0.84 6.50 13.53
N ARG A 46 -1.94 6.05 12.91
CA ARG A 46 -3.24 5.87 13.58
C ARG A 46 -3.14 4.88 14.74
N GLU A 47 -2.48 3.74 14.55
CA GLU A 47 -2.28 2.75 15.61
C GLU A 47 -1.49 3.35 16.78
N ARG A 48 -0.37 4.03 16.49
CA ARG A 48 0.46 4.68 17.53
C ARG A 48 -0.33 5.74 18.28
N ASN A 49 -1.13 6.54 17.57
CA ASN A 49 -1.97 7.55 18.19
C ASN A 49 -3.06 6.92 19.07
N GLY A 50 -3.69 5.84 18.60
CA GLY A 50 -4.66 5.07 19.39
C GLY A 50 -4.07 4.54 20.70
N ARG A 51 -2.85 3.98 20.65
CA ARG A 51 -2.13 3.52 21.85
C ARG A 51 -1.88 4.65 22.85
N SER A 52 -1.53 5.84 22.36
CA SER A 52 -1.35 7.02 23.21
C SER A 52 -2.65 7.45 23.90
N HIS A 53 -3.81 7.16 23.31
CA HIS A 53 -5.13 7.42 23.87
C HIS A 53 -5.75 6.20 24.58
N GLN A 54 -4.94 5.21 24.95
CA GLN A 54 -5.39 4.00 25.67
C GLN A 54 -6.40 3.13 24.90
N ASN A 55 -6.45 3.24 23.57
CA ASN A 55 -7.24 2.33 22.76
C ASN A 55 -6.62 0.92 22.74
N PRO A 56 -7.43 -0.13 22.50
CA PRO A 56 -6.92 -1.49 22.31
C PRO A 56 -5.88 -1.55 21.20
N THR A 57 -4.80 -2.29 21.44
CA THR A 57 -3.70 -2.44 20.48
C THR A 57 -4.06 -3.46 19.42
N ASN A 58 -3.79 -3.15 18.15
CA ASN A 58 -3.90 -4.11 17.07
C ASN A 58 -2.60 -4.89 16.87
N THR A 59 -2.74 -6.16 16.50
CA THR A 59 -1.60 -6.96 16.03
C THR A 59 -1.11 -6.45 14.68
N ALA A 60 0.17 -6.68 14.37
CA ALA A 60 0.73 -6.30 13.08
C ALA A 60 -0.05 -6.94 11.90
N SER A 61 -0.53 -8.17 12.06
CA SER A 61 -1.35 -8.85 11.05
C SER A 61 -2.74 -8.23 10.87
N SER A 62 -3.35 -7.70 11.94
CA SER A 62 -4.60 -6.94 11.86
C SER A 62 -4.40 -5.63 11.09
N ILE A 63 -3.31 -4.91 11.38
CA ILE A 63 -2.96 -3.66 10.68
C ILE A 63 -2.66 -3.93 9.21
N ALA A 64 -1.89 -4.98 8.90
CA ALA A 64 -1.59 -5.38 7.51
C ALA A 64 -2.87 -5.75 6.73
N ARG A 65 -3.79 -6.50 7.34
CA ARG A 65 -5.12 -6.79 6.76
C ARG A 65 -5.92 -5.53 6.48
N THR A 66 -5.88 -4.60 7.41
CA THR A 66 -6.60 -3.33 7.30
C THR A 66 -6.01 -2.46 6.19
N ILE A 67 -4.69 -2.40 6.05
CA ILE A 67 -4.00 -1.73 4.95
C ILE A 67 -4.38 -2.36 3.61
N HIS A 68 -4.34 -3.70 3.52
CA HIS A 68 -4.70 -4.42 2.31
C HIS A 68 -6.13 -4.11 1.87
N LYS A 69 -7.09 -4.19 2.81
CA LYS A 69 -8.49 -3.85 2.55
C LYS A 69 -8.66 -2.40 2.12
N ALA A 70 -8.02 -1.44 2.81
CA ALA A 70 -8.13 -0.03 2.47
C ALA A 70 -7.61 0.29 1.05
N ILE A 71 -6.56 -0.40 0.60
CA ILE A 71 -6.04 -0.26 -0.77
C ILE A 71 -7.00 -0.88 -1.78
N HIS A 72 -7.53 -2.08 -1.48
CA HIS A 72 -8.51 -2.76 -2.33
C HIS A 72 -9.79 -1.92 -2.50
N ASP A 73 -10.35 -1.40 -1.42
CA ASP A 73 -11.56 -0.56 -1.45
C ASP A 73 -11.34 0.73 -2.24
N ARG A 74 -10.15 1.34 -2.12
CA ARG A 74 -9.77 2.51 -2.91
C ARG A 74 -9.64 2.20 -4.40
N LEU A 75 -9.06 1.05 -4.74
CA LEU A 75 -8.96 0.59 -6.12
C LEU A 75 -10.35 0.31 -6.73
N LEU A 76 -11.24 -0.33 -5.98
CA LEU A 76 -12.64 -0.52 -6.38
C LEU A 76 -13.36 0.82 -6.61
N SER A 77 -13.19 1.79 -5.70
CA SER A 77 -13.80 3.11 -5.85
C SER A 77 -13.32 3.84 -7.11
N LEU A 78 -12.02 3.77 -7.41
CA LEU A 78 -11.46 4.32 -8.66
C LEU A 78 -11.97 3.56 -9.89
N SER A 79 -12.15 2.25 -9.75
CA SER A 79 -12.67 1.37 -10.80
C SER A 79 -14.11 1.67 -11.18
N HIS A 80 -14.98 1.96 -10.20
CA HIS A 80 -16.38 2.26 -10.49
C HIS A 80 -16.58 3.56 -11.29
N GLY A 81 -15.58 4.44 -11.31
CA GLY A 81 -15.63 5.70 -12.07
C GLY A 81 -15.09 5.62 -13.50
N SER A 82 -14.46 4.51 -13.90
CA SER A 82 -13.82 4.33 -15.20
C SER A 82 -14.49 3.18 -15.96
N ARG A 83 -14.63 3.32 -17.28
CA ARG A 83 -15.26 2.30 -18.13
C ARG A 83 -14.13 1.53 -18.82
N ALA A 84 -13.97 0.27 -18.41
CA ALA A 84 -13.26 -0.82 -19.11
C ALA A 84 -11.77 -1.11 -18.79
N GLY A 85 -11.08 -0.36 -17.91
CA GLY A 85 -9.66 -0.60 -17.59
C GLY A 85 -9.34 -1.16 -16.19
N ASP A 86 -10.33 -1.30 -15.31
CA ASP A 86 -10.06 -1.08 -13.88
C ASP A 86 -9.79 -2.32 -13.03
N ASN A 87 -10.04 -3.52 -13.58
CA ASN A 87 -9.70 -4.75 -12.87
C ASN A 87 -8.20 -5.03 -12.88
N GLU A 88 -7.42 -4.43 -13.80
CA GLU A 88 -5.98 -4.71 -13.92
C GLU A 88 -5.22 -4.31 -12.66
N ALA A 89 -5.52 -3.14 -12.07
CA ALA A 89 -4.88 -2.68 -10.85
C ALA A 89 -5.21 -3.54 -9.63
N ILE A 90 -6.46 -4.02 -9.54
CA ILE A 90 -6.92 -4.94 -8.48
C ILE A 90 -6.26 -6.31 -8.65
N LEU A 91 -6.25 -6.86 -9.86
CA LEU A 91 -5.59 -8.12 -10.19
C LEU A 91 -4.08 -8.04 -9.91
N ARG A 92 -3.45 -6.93 -10.28
CA ARG A 92 -2.04 -6.67 -10.01
C ARG A 92 -1.77 -6.58 -8.51
N TRP A 93 -2.59 -5.84 -7.77
CA TRP A 93 -2.50 -5.75 -6.30
C TRP A 93 -2.60 -7.12 -5.64
N ASN A 94 -3.61 -7.91 -6.03
CA ASN A 94 -3.78 -9.26 -5.51
C ASN A 94 -2.57 -10.15 -5.86
N ALA A 95 -2.04 -10.06 -7.08
CA ALA A 95 -0.88 -10.85 -7.49
C ALA A 95 0.39 -10.55 -6.66
N VAL A 96 0.58 -9.30 -6.23
CA VAL A 96 1.76 -8.91 -5.44
C VAL A 96 1.60 -9.11 -3.94
N THR A 97 0.37 -9.14 -3.39
CA THR A 97 0.15 -9.30 -1.94
C THR A 97 -0.29 -10.69 -1.51
N ARG A 98 -0.80 -11.55 -2.41
CA ARG A 98 -1.36 -12.87 -2.08
C ARG A 98 -0.36 -13.89 -1.50
N ARG A 99 0.95 -13.58 -1.50
CA ARG A 99 1.98 -14.46 -0.92
C ARG A 99 2.29 -14.16 0.55
N ASP A 100 1.95 -12.98 1.05
CA ASP A 100 2.41 -12.48 2.35
C ASP A 100 1.28 -12.41 3.41
N MET A 101 0.10 -12.99 3.09
CA MET A 101 -1.08 -13.06 3.97
C MET A 101 -1.48 -14.50 4.29
#